data_AF-A0AAJ4AQV3-F1
#
_entry.id   AF-A0AAJ4AQV3-F1
#
_cell.length_a   1.000
_cell.length_b   1.000
_cell.length_c   1.000
_cell.angle_alpha   90.00
_cell.angle_beta   90.00
_cell.angle_gamma   90.00
#
_symmetry.space_group_name_H-M   'P 1'
#
loop_
_entity.id
_entity.type
_entity.pdbx_description
1 polymer ?
#
loop_
_entity_poly.entity_id
_entity_poly.type
_entity_poly.pdbx_seq_one_letter_code
_entity_poly.pdbx_strand_id
1 'polypeptide(L)'
;MTTIAYIRVSTVDQNTDRQLDGVEFDKAFTDRCSGGSLERPELDRLREFVREGDTVVIHSIDRLARNIDDLRGLVAEFRQQGVNVTFVKEGLTFTADDASPMAELMLSMLGAVAQFERSMIRERQQEGIAKAKARGVYSGRKASTDVHQQVKQLLADGVSMRKIAAQVGCSLSTVQRVKGG
;
A
#
# COMPACT_ATOMS: atom_id res chain seq x y z
N MET A 1 -2.14 31.61 4.69
CA MET A 1 -1.26 30.58 5.28
C MET A 1 -2.19 29.52 5.83
N THR A 2 -2.31 28.41 5.12
CA THR A 2 -3.30 27.36 5.40
C THR A 2 -2.55 26.08 5.75
N THR A 3 -3.05 25.34 6.73
CA THR A 3 -2.52 24.03 7.10
C THR A 3 -3.37 22.96 6.44
N ILE A 4 -2.75 22.13 5.61
CA ILE A 4 -3.45 21.15 4.77
C ILE A 4 -2.92 19.76 5.09
N ALA A 5 -3.80 18.87 5.54
CA ALA A 5 -3.45 17.50 5.87
C ALA A 5 -3.44 16.60 4.63
N TYR A 6 -2.42 15.77 4.49
CA TYR A 6 -2.41 14.63 3.59
C TYR A 6 -2.42 13.32 4.38
N ILE A 7 -3.46 12.51 4.14
CA ILE A 7 -3.69 11.26 4.87
C ILE A 7 -3.68 10.10 3.87
N ARG A 8 -2.94 9.03 4.20
CA ARG A 8 -2.91 7.81 3.39
C ARG A 8 -3.23 6.59 4.24
N VAL A 9 -4.37 5.96 3.98
CA VAL A 9 -4.82 4.77 4.70
C VAL A 9 -4.85 3.54 3.79
N SER A 10 -4.53 2.38 4.37
CA SER A 10 -4.73 1.10 3.70
C SER A 10 -6.15 0.62 3.96
N THR A 11 -6.75 -0.17 3.06
CA THR A 11 -8.09 -0.76 3.27
C THR A 11 -8.21 -1.65 4.51
N VAL A 12 -7.08 -2.06 5.11
CA VAL A 12 -7.04 -2.91 6.31
C VAL A 12 -7.14 -2.08 7.59
N ASP A 13 -6.61 -0.85 7.55
CA ASP A 13 -6.75 0.12 8.64
C ASP A 13 -8.00 0.97 8.39
N GLN A 14 -9.16 0.52 8.89
CA GLN A 14 -10.37 1.35 8.91
C GLN A 14 -10.30 2.50 9.92
N ASN A 15 -9.27 2.55 10.76
CA ASN A 15 -9.12 3.56 11.80
C ASN A 15 -8.24 4.71 11.29
N THR A 16 -8.84 5.61 10.50
CA THR A 16 -8.24 6.88 10.05
C THR A 16 -7.86 7.80 11.21
N ASP A 17 -8.45 7.57 12.38
CA ASP A 17 -8.58 8.57 13.43
C ASP A 17 -7.24 8.86 14.13
N ARG A 18 -6.27 7.93 14.08
CA ARG A 18 -5.02 8.06 14.84
C ARG A 18 -3.82 8.70 14.13
N GLN A 19 -3.93 9.06 12.85
CA GLN A 19 -2.76 9.55 12.11
C GLN A 19 -2.43 11.02 12.40
N LEU A 20 -3.42 11.88 12.62
CA LEU A 20 -3.19 13.31 12.87
C LEU A 20 -3.91 13.76 14.15
N ASP A 21 -4.06 12.86 15.12
CA ASP A 21 -4.64 13.17 16.42
C ASP A 21 -3.93 14.37 17.07
N GLY A 22 -4.68 15.43 17.36
CA GLY A 22 -4.17 16.65 17.99
C GLY A 22 -3.47 17.64 17.04
N VAL A 23 -3.48 17.38 15.72
CA VAL A 23 -2.97 18.31 14.71
C VAL A 23 -4.14 19.08 14.11
N GLU A 24 -4.12 20.41 14.24
CA GLU A 24 -5.11 21.26 13.58
C GLU A 24 -4.76 21.50 12.11
N PHE A 25 -5.76 21.37 11.24
CA PHE A 25 -5.65 21.64 9.81
C PHE A 25 -6.97 22.16 9.25
N ASP A 26 -6.89 23.00 8.23
CA ASP A 26 -8.04 23.64 7.59
C ASP A 26 -8.72 22.71 6.57
N LYS A 27 -7.94 21.82 5.94
CA LYS A 27 -8.41 20.90 4.90
C LYS A 27 -7.62 19.60 4.91
N ALA A 28 -8.27 18.48 4.57
CA ALA A 28 -7.62 17.18 4.41
C ALA A 28 -7.86 16.58 3.02
N PHE A 29 -6.83 15.93 2.49
CA PHE A 29 -6.86 15.08 1.30
C PHE A 29 -6.52 13.65 1.70
N THR A 30 -7.40 12.69 1.40
CA THR A 30 -7.30 11.32 1.95
C THR A 30 -7.30 10.25 0.86
N ASP A 31 -6.14 9.64 0.61
CA ASP A 31 -6.02 8.48 -0.27
C ASP A 31 -6.33 7.18 0.48
N ARG A 32 -7.18 6.33 -0.12
CA ARG A 32 -7.48 4.98 0.37
C ARG A 32 -6.89 3.93 -0.57
N CYS A 33 -5.84 3.24 -0.13
CA CYS A 33 -5.18 2.20 -0.93
C CYS A 33 -5.81 0.82 -0.63
N SER A 34 -6.49 0.22 -1.62
CA SER A 34 -6.89 -1.19 -1.57
C SER A 34 -5.78 -2.10 -2.09
N GLY A 35 -5.35 -3.06 -1.27
CA GLY A 35 -4.48 -4.21 -1.62
C GLY A 35 -3.76 -4.18 -2.97
N GLY A 36 -2.83 -3.23 -3.16
CA GLY A 36 -1.98 -3.13 -4.36
C GLY A 36 -2.19 -1.90 -5.26
N SER A 37 -3.23 -1.08 -5.04
CA SER A 37 -3.43 0.14 -5.83
C SER A 37 -2.31 1.16 -5.59
N LEU A 38 -1.76 1.69 -6.68
CA LEU A 38 -0.73 2.73 -6.72
C LEU A 38 -1.32 4.11 -7.00
N GLU A 39 -2.63 4.24 -7.16
CA GLU A 39 -3.24 5.52 -7.48
C GLU A 39 -3.32 6.40 -6.23
N ARG A 40 -3.02 7.69 -6.41
CA ARG A 40 -3.03 8.71 -5.36
C ARG A 40 -3.78 9.97 -5.82
N PRO A 41 -5.05 9.85 -6.26
CA PRO A 41 -5.79 10.96 -6.83
C PRO A 41 -5.92 12.13 -5.86
N GLU A 42 -5.96 11.88 -4.54
CA GLU A 42 -6.05 12.96 -3.56
C GLU A 42 -4.70 13.66 -3.34
N LEU A 43 -3.56 12.97 -3.51
CA LEU A 43 -2.26 13.65 -3.57
C LEU A 43 -2.18 14.57 -4.79
N ASP A 44 -2.66 14.12 -5.95
CA ASP A 44 -2.62 14.95 -7.16
C ASP A 44 -3.50 16.19 -7.01
N ARG A 45 -4.70 16.04 -6.43
CA ARG A 45 -5.56 17.18 -6.08
C ARG A 45 -4.92 18.10 -5.05
N LEU A 46 -4.19 17.56 -4.07
CA LEU A 46 -3.46 18.37 -3.10
C LEU A 46 -2.40 19.23 -3.81
N ARG A 47 -1.62 18.63 -4.72
CA ARG A 47 -0.56 19.33 -5.48
C ARG A 47 -1.10 20.47 -6.33
N GLU A 48 -2.32 20.35 -6.84
CA GLU A 48 -3.01 21.43 -7.57
C GLU A 48 -3.65 22.48 -6.65
N PHE A 49 -3.98 22.10 -5.40
CA PHE A 49 -4.71 22.94 -4.46
C PHE A 49 -3.81 23.88 -3.67
N VAL A 50 -2.63 23.40 -3.25
CA VAL A 50 -1.69 24.15 -2.41
C VAL A 50 -1.19 25.42 -3.10
N ARG A 51 -0.86 26.43 -2.30
CA ARG A 51 -0.35 27.71 -2.77
C ARG A 51 0.86 28.12 -1.94
N GLU A 52 1.62 29.08 -2.46
CA GLU A 52 2.74 29.69 -1.75
C GLU A 52 2.34 30.11 -0.33
N GLY A 53 3.16 29.73 0.65
CA GLY A 53 2.95 29.96 2.06
C GLY A 53 2.08 28.90 2.77
N ASP A 54 1.45 27.96 2.06
CA ASP A 54 0.74 26.87 2.72
C ASP A 54 1.70 25.87 3.38
N THR A 55 1.17 25.08 4.32
CA THR A 55 1.90 23.99 4.97
C THR A 55 1.15 22.68 4.78
N VAL A 56 1.79 21.72 4.14
CA VAL A 56 1.28 20.35 4.02
C VAL A 56 1.76 19.55 5.22
N VAL A 57 0.83 19.01 5.99
CA VAL A 57 1.11 18.18 7.15
C VAL A 57 0.79 16.72 6.85
N ILE A 58 1.75 15.85 7.12
CA ILE A 58 1.66 14.40 6.94
C ILE A 58 2.03 13.72 8.25
N HIS A 59 1.36 12.61 8.57
CA HIS A 59 1.68 11.85 9.78
C HIS A 59 3.13 11.36 9.78
N SER A 60 3.58 10.70 8.72
CA SER A 60 4.92 10.14 8.63
C SER A 60 5.45 10.03 7.20
N ILE A 61 6.76 9.91 7.04
CA ILE A 61 7.42 9.82 5.73
C ILE A 61 6.87 8.67 4.88
N ASP A 62 6.59 7.52 5.49
CA ASP A 62 6.06 6.35 4.78
C ASP A 62 4.63 6.56 4.25
N ARG A 63 3.91 7.56 4.76
CA ARG A 63 2.57 7.94 4.28
C ARG A 63 2.64 8.85 3.07
N LEU A 64 3.70 9.65 2.93
CA LEU A 64 3.93 10.48 1.74
C LEU A 64 4.66 9.74 0.62
N ALA A 65 5.69 8.94 0.91
CA ALA A 65 6.63 8.47 -0.11
C ALA A 65 6.87 6.95 -0.16
N ARG A 66 7.13 6.44 -1.37
CA ARG A 66 7.41 5.03 -1.66
C ARG A 66 8.87 4.65 -1.56
N ASN A 67 9.76 5.59 -1.73
CA ASN A 67 11.20 5.43 -1.57
C ASN A 67 11.82 6.82 -1.38
N ILE A 68 13.14 6.87 -1.24
CA ILE A 68 13.85 8.12 -1.02
C ILE A 68 13.78 9.08 -2.22
N ASP A 69 13.79 8.56 -3.45
CA ASP A 69 13.69 9.39 -4.65
C ASP A 69 12.31 10.06 -4.78
N ASP A 70 11.24 9.31 -4.49
CA ASP A 70 9.86 9.79 -4.43
C ASP A 70 9.70 10.84 -3.32
N LEU A 71 10.29 10.60 -2.14
CA LEU A 71 10.30 11.58 -1.05
C LEU A 71 11.00 12.88 -1.48
N ARG A 72 12.21 12.76 -2.03
CA ARG A 72 12.98 13.91 -2.49
C ARG A 72 12.24 14.68 -3.57
N GLY A 73 11.64 13.99 -4.53
CA GLY A 73 10.85 14.59 -5.59
C GLY A 73 9.66 15.38 -5.05
N LEU A 74 8.86 14.77 -4.18
CA LEU A 74 7.67 15.42 -3.60
C LEU A 74 8.03 16.64 -2.74
N VAL A 75 9.05 16.53 -1.87
CA VAL A 75 9.48 17.67 -1.05
C VAL A 75 10.04 18.80 -1.92
N ALA A 76 10.86 18.48 -2.93
CA ALA A 76 11.39 19.48 -3.84
C ALA A 76 10.28 20.20 -4.62
N GLU A 77 9.27 19.47 -5.08
CA GLU A 77 8.11 20.02 -5.77
C GLU A 77 7.33 21.00 -4.88
N PHE A 78 6.97 20.61 -3.66
CA PHE A 78 6.27 21.51 -2.72
C PHE A 78 7.10 22.76 -2.42
N ARG A 79 8.42 22.60 -2.20
CA ARG A 79 9.30 23.76 -1.95
C ARG A 79 9.38 24.70 -3.14
N GLN A 80 9.44 24.19 -4.37
CA GLN A 80 9.38 25.01 -5.58
C GLN A 80 8.06 25.80 -5.71
N GLN A 81 6.97 25.29 -5.15
CA GLN A 81 5.69 25.98 -5.07
C GLN A 81 5.58 26.95 -3.87
N GLY A 82 6.64 27.10 -3.07
CA GLY A 82 6.62 27.93 -1.87
C GLY A 82 5.87 27.30 -0.70
N VAL A 83 5.70 25.97 -0.71
CA VAL A 83 4.91 25.21 0.28
C VAL A 83 5.85 24.52 1.28
N ASN A 84 5.49 24.60 2.56
CA ASN A 84 6.19 23.89 3.62
C ASN A 84 5.67 22.45 3.75
N VAL A 85 6.52 21.51 4.13
CA VAL A 85 6.15 20.11 4.36
C VAL A 85 6.53 19.68 5.78
N THR A 86 5.55 19.26 6.57
CA THR A 86 5.74 18.82 7.96
C THR A 86 5.39 17.34 8.12
N PHE A 87 6.30 16.58 8.75
CA PHE A 87 6.11 15.20 9.17
C PHE A 87 5.98 15.13 10.69
N VAL A 88 4.80 14.75 11.17
CA VAL A 88 4.44 14.82 12.59
C VAL A 88 5.21 13.80 13.42
N LYS A 89 5.26 12.55 12.96
CA LYS A 89 5.91 11.44 13.67
C LYS A 89 7.42 11.64 13.77
N GLU A 90 8.05 12.12 12.70
CA GLU A 90 9.49 12.38 12.67
C GLU A 90 9.86 13.74 13.30
N GLY A 91 8.90 14.63 13.53
CA GLY A 91 9.13 15.95 14.12
C GLY A 91 9.90 16.90 13.19
N LEU A 92 9.63 16.83 11.89
CA LEU A 92 10.41 17.51 10.86
C LEU A 92 9.56 18.46 10.04
N THR A 93 10.13 19.61 9.72
CA THR A 93 9.52 20.57 8.80
C THR A 93 10.56 21.00 7.77
N PHE A 94 10.23 20.83 6.50
CA PHE A 94 10.97 21.35 5.36
C PHE A 94 10.28 22.62 4.91
N THR A 95 10.90 23.77 5.15
CA THR A 95 10.34 25.05 4.73
C THR A 95 10.68 25.33 3.27
N ALA A 96 9.85 26.12 2.60
CA ALA A 96 10.12 26.58 1.24
C ALA A 96 11.50 27.28 1.15
N ASP A 97 11.77 28.16 2.10
CA ASP A 97 12.97 29.01 2.13
C ASP A 97 14.25 28.27 2.54
N ASP A 98 14.16 27.09 3.17
CA ASP A 98 15.33 26.33 3.62
C ASP A 98 15.89 25.40 2.52
N ALA A 99 16.61 26.01 1.58
CA ALA A 99 17.40 25.31 0.57
C ALA A 99 18.83 24.99 1.04
N SER A 100 19.07 24.90 2.34
CA SER A 100 20.42 24.67 2.84
C SER A 100 20.91 23.25 2.49
N PRO A 101 22.22 23.06 2.26
CA PRO A 101 22.81 21.73 2.14
C PRO A 101 22.52 20.81 3.33
N MET A 102 22.24 21.39 4.51
CA MET A 102 21.84 20.64 5.70
C MET A 102 20.44 20.04 5.56
N ALA A 103 19.47 20.81 5.05
CA ALA A 103 18.12 20.31 4.79
C ALA A 103 18.14 19.15 3.76
N GLU A 104 18.97 19.28 2.71
CA GLU A 104 19.17 18.20 1.72
C GLU A 104 19.83 16.94 2.32
N LEU A 105 20.84 17.13 3.18
CA LEU A 105 21.50 16.03 3.89
C LEU A 105 20.53 15.32 4.83
N MET A 106 19.72 16.06 5.61
CA MET A 106 18.72 15.47 6.50
C MET A 106 17.69 14.66 5.72
N LEU A 107 17.16 15.20 4.62
CA LEU A 107 16.22 14.50 3.75
C LEU A 107 16.81 13.19 3.22
N SER A 108 18.08 13.23 2.80
CA SER A 108 18.81 12.06 2.29
C SER A 108 19.06 11.01 3.37
N MET A 109 19.43 11.42 4.59
CA MET A 109 19.60 10.49 5.70
C MET A 109 18.28 9.80 6.08
N LEU A 110 17.17 10.55 6.15
CA LEU A 110 15.87 10.00 6.54
C LEU A 110 15.30 9.01 5.53
N GLY A 111 15.38 9.34 4.23
CA GLY A 111 14.93 8.39 3.21
C GLY A 111 15.78 7.11 3.21
N ALA A 112 17.07 7.21 3.53
CA ALA A 112 17.94 6.04 3.70
C ALA A 112 17.53 5.19 4.91
N VAL A 113 17.25 5.81 6.06
CA VAL A 113 16.74 5.13 7.25
C VAL A 113 15.40 4.45 6.97
N ALA A 114 14.45 5.13 6.34
CA ALA A 114 13.15 4.56 6.01
C ALA A 114 13.26 3.37 5.04
N GLN A 115 14.16 3.45 4.05
CA GLN A 115 14.45 2.33 3.13
C GLN A 115 15.09 1.15 3.85
N PHE A 116 16.01 1.41 4.79
CA PHE A 116 16.63 0.40 5.62
C PHE A 116 15.59 -0.33 6.48
N GLU A 117 14.72 0.38 7.20
CA GLU A 117 13.65 -0.22 8.01
C GLU A 117 12.71 -1.12 7.20
N ARG A 118 12.28 -0.64 6.02
CA ARG A 118 11.44 -1.45 5.12
C ARG A 118 12.14 -2.71 4.64
N SER A 119 13.44 -2.63 4.39
CA SER A 119 14.24 -3.78 3.95
C SER A 119 14.34 -4.81 5.08
N MET A 120 14.60 -4.36 6.31
CA MET A 120 14.61 -5.21 7.51
C MET A 120 13.26 -5.91 7.77
N ILE A 121 12.13 -5.21 7.59
CA ILE A 121 10.81 -5.82 7.74
C ILE A 121 10.57 -6.92 6.70
N ARG A 122 10.94 -6.67 5.44
CA ARG A 122 10.81 -7.66 4.36
C ARG A 122 11.68 -8.89 4.59
N GLU A 123 12.91 -8.68 5.05
CA GLU A 123 13.83 -9.78 5.40
C GLU A 123 13.21 -10.68 6.48
N ARG A 124 12.74 -10.11 7.60
CA ARG A 124 12.05 -10.86 8.66
C ARG A 124 10.81 -11.59 8.16
N GLN A 125 10.04 -10.97 7.26
CA GLN A 125 8.88 -11.61 6.64
C GLN A 125 9.30 -12.84 5.82
N GLN A 126 10.35 -12.71 5.00
CA GLN A 126 10.88 -13.81 4.20
C GLN A 126 11.39 -14.96 5.07
N GLU A 127 12.11 -14.66 6.16
CA GLU A 127 12.53 -15.66 7.15
C GLU A 127 11.32 -16.38 7.78
N GLY A 128 10.28 -15.63 8.15
CA GLY A 128 9.04 -16.18 8.71
C GLY A 128 8.35 -17.12 7.73
N ILE A 129 8.26 -16.73 6.46
CA ILE A 129 7.71 -17.55 5.38
C ILE A 129 8.55 -18.82 5.19
N ALA A 130 9.88 -18.70 5.18
CA ALA A 130 10.79 -19.85 5.04
C ALA A 130 10.59 -20.86 6.17
N LYS A 131 10.52 -20.39 7.43
CA LYS A 131 10.24 -21.24 8.60
C LYS A 131 8.86 -21.89 8.52
N ALA A 132 7.84 -21.17 8.07
CA ALA A 132 6.48 -21.71 7.91
C ALA A 132 6.39 -22.74 6.76
N LYS A 133 7.13 -22.55 5.66
CA LYS A 133 7.28 -23.55 4.59
C LYS A 133 7.99 -24.81 5.10
N ALA A 134 9.08 -24.67 5.84
CA ALA A 134 9.81 -25.79 6.43
C ALA A 134 8.93 -26.60 7.41
N ARG A 135 8.04 -25.95 8.15
CA ARG A 135 7.05 -26.59 9.02
C ARG A 135 5.82 -27.16 8.29
N GLY A 136 5.75 -27.05 6.95
CA GLY A 136 4.64 -27.58 6.16
C GLY A 136 3.31 -26.84 6.33
N VAL A 137 3.30 -25.63 6.90
CA VAL A 137 2.06 -24.86 7.18
C VAL A 137 1.35 -24.44 5.88
N TYR A 138 2.12 -24.16 4.82
CA TYR A 138 1.57 -23.83 3.51
C TYR A 138 1.17 -25.09 2.75
N SER A 139 -0.10 -25.50 2.85
CA SER A 139 -0.68 -26.65 2.12
C SER A 139 -1.34 -26.28 0.78
N GLY A 140 -1.14 -25.04 0.31
CA GLY A 140 -1.82 -24.51 -0.88
C GLY A 140 -3.33 -24.33 -0.65
N ARG A 141 -4.05 -23.90 -1.70
CA ARG A 141 -5.52 -23.84 -1.67
C ARG A 141 -6.05 -25.27 -1.61
N LYS A 142 -6.63 -25.68 -0.49
CA LYS A 142 -7.33 -26.97 -0.38
C LYS A 142 -8.41 -27.03 -1.47
N ALA A 143 -8.38 -28.09 -2.27
CA ALA A 143 -9.45 -28.35 -3.22
C ALA A 143 -10.78 -28.51 -2.47
N SER A 144 -11.86 -27.94 -2.99
CA SER A 144 -13.19 -28.22 -2.45
C SER A 144 -13.52 -29.68 -2.77
N THR A 145 -13.57 -30.50 -1.73
CA THR A 145 -13.86 -31.94 -1.81
C THR A 145 -15.21 -32.20 -2.46
N ASP A 146 -16.21 -31.38 -2.14
CA ASP A 146 -17.58 -31.52 -2.65
C ASP A 146 -17.65 -31.28 -4.16
N VAL A 147 -16.98 -30.22 -4.64
CA VAL A 147 -16.87 -29.92 -6.08
C VAL A 147 -16.18 -31.07 -6.81
N HIS A 148 -15.09 -31.61 -6.25
CA HIS A 148 -14.37 -32.72 -6.86
C HIS A 148 -15.23 -34.00 -6.93
N GLN A 149 -16.03 -34.28 -5.91
CA GLN A 149 -16.88 -35.46 -5.86
C GLN A 149 -18.05 -35.37 -6.85
N GLN A 150 -18.72 -34.21 -6.93
CA GLN A 150 -19.76 -33.96 -7.93
C GLN A 150 -19.22 -34.05 -9.36
N VAL A 151 -18.01 -33.52 -9.61
CA VAL A 151 -17.35 -33.65 -10.92
C VAL A 151 -17.05 -35.10 -11.27
N LYS A 152 -16.52 -35.90 -10.32
CA LYS A 152 -16.23 -37.33 -10.56
C LYS A 152 -17.48 -38.12 -10.92
N GLN A 153 -18.59 -37.85 -10.23
CA GLN A 153 -19.85 -38.55 -10.48
C GLN A 153 -20.42 -38.22 -11.86
N LEU A 154 -20.48 -36.93 -12.22
CA LEU A 154 -20.96 -36.51 -13.54
C LEU A 154 -20.05 -36.97 -14.70
N LEU A 155 -18.74 -37.11 -14.45
CA LEU A 155 -17.81 -37.71 -15.42
C LEU A 155 -18.11 -39.20 -15.63
N ALA A 156 -18.41 -39.95 -14.56
CA ALA A 156 -18.81 -41.36 -14.64
C ALA A 156 -20.14 -41.54 -15.39
N ASP A 157 -21.06 -40.58 -15.23
CA ASP A 157 -22.33 -40.52 -15.95
C ASP A 157 -22.18 -40.09 -17.43
N GLY A 158 -20.96 -39.86 -17.91
CA GLY A 158 -20.66 -39.53 -19.31
C GLY A 158 -21.00 -38.09 -19.71
N VAL A 159 -21.23 -37.19 -18.74
CA VAL A 159 -21.56 -35.78 -19.02
C VAL A 159 -20.33 -35.05 -19.58
N SER A 160 -20.55 -34.17 -20.56
CA SER A 160 -19.45 -33.42 -21.17
C SER A 160 -18.84 -32.42 -20.19
N MET A 161 -17.51 -32.29 -20.18
CA MET A 161 -16.77 -31.49 -19.20
C MET A 161 -17.24 -30.02 -19.11
N ARG A 162 -17.64 -29.42 -20.24
CA ARG A 162 -18.19 -28.04 -20.27
C ARG A 162 -19.53 -27.93 -19.53
N LYS A 163 -20.38 -28.95 -19.64
CA LYS A 163 -21.67 -29.00 -18.96
C LYS A 163 -21.49 -29.23 -17.46
N ILE A 164 -20.53 -30.08 -17.07
CA ILE A 164 -20.14 -30.28 -15.67
C ILE A 164 -19.65 -28.98 -15.03
N ALA A 165 -18.76 -28.25 -15.71
CA ALA A 165 -18.23 -26.98 -15.22
C ALA A 165 -19.35 -25.96 -14.92
N ALA A 166 -20.31 -25.83 -15.84
CA ALA A 166 -21.47 -24.96 -15.67
C ALA A 166 -22.41 -25.42 -14.53
N GLN A 167 -22.66 -26.73 -14.42
CA GLN A 167 -23.58 -27.31 -13.43
C GLN A 167 -23.03 -27.27 -11.99
N VAL A 168 -21.74 -27.51 -11.83
CA VAL A 168 -21.07 -27.52 -10.51
C VAL A 168 -20.59 -26.12 -10.10
N GLY A 169 -20.60 -25.15 -11.03
CA GLY A 169 -20.13 -23.79 -10.77
C GLY A 169 -18.61 -23.71 -10.60
N CYS A 170 -17.86 -24.49 -11.37
CA CYS A 170 -16.39 -24.51 -11.33
C CYS A 170 -15.77 -24.27 -12.71
N SER A 171 -14.48 -23.93 -12.76
CA SER A 171 -13.77 -23.74 -14.03
C SER A 171 -13.59 -25.06 -14.79
N LEU A 172 -13.54 -24.99 -16.13
CA LEU A 172 -13.22 -26.16 -16.95
C LEU A 172 -11.86 -26.78 -16.59
N SER A 173 -10.89 -25.94 -16.19
CA SER A 173 -9.58 -26.37 -15.70
C SER A 173 -9.64 -27.15 -14.38
N THR A 174 -10.70 -26.97 -13.57
CA THR A 174 -10.94 -27.79 -12.38
C THR A 174 -11.48 -29.16 -12.78
N VAL A 175 -12.41 -29.22 -13.73
CA VAL A 175 -12.95 -30.49 -14.26
C VAL A 175 -11.85 -31.34 -14.92
N GLN A 176 -11.00 -30.72 -15.75
CA GLN A 176 -9.87 -31.42 -16.41
C GLN A 176 -8.87 -31.99 -15.40
N ARG A 177 -8.58 -31.25 -14.32
CA ARG A 177 -7.68 -31.68 -13.25
C ARG A 177 -8.24 -32.87 -12.47
N VAL A 178 -9.55 -32.88 -12.23
CA VAL A 178 -10.25 -34.00 -11.57
C VAL A 178 -10.31 -35.24 -12.47
N LYS A 179 -10.43 -35.06 -13.79
CA LYS A 179 -10.42 -36.17 -14.76
C LYS A 179 -9.03 -36.79 -14.95
N GLY A 180 -7.98 -35.98 -14.88
CA GLY A 180 -6.59 -36.39 -15.13
C GLY A 180 -5.82 -36.89 -13.90
N GLY A 181 -6.47 -36.99 -12.74
CA GLY A 181 -5.86 -37.47 -11.49
C GLY A 181 -6.78 -38.38 -10.70
#